data_AF-A0A1R1Z2F9-F1
#
_entry.id   AF-A0A1R1Z2F9-F1
#
_cell.length_a   1.000
_cell.length_b   1.000
_cell.length_c   1.000
_cell.angle_alpha   90.00
_cell.angle_beta   90.00
_cell.angle_gamma   90.00
#
_symmetry.space_group_name_H-M   'P 1'
#
loop_
_entity.id
_entity.type
_entity.pdbx_description
1 polymer ?
#
loop_
_entity_poly.entity_id
_entity_poly.type
_entity_poly.pdbx_seq_one_letter_code
_entity_poly.pdbx_strand_id
1 'polypeptide(L)'
;MGRRRGGSAMIVKHTTKADECADFAAFIASSAFDKMPERVRKAAFNRRRGAEGERSTAHILDRYFHNKADHVLLHDLRLADGIGSFAQFDHVILSRLSRTASIIEVKNYSGRLSKNEHNEWVVWYGQRRPKDIPNPIEQAERQKEVLRAWLKACRHDLAFEKVAAFVIIPPDCSIDRSKIGANLPIYKADNFIAAWAEFGGVSPFGRLFSSGVAAKSLMAIAQQLAASHQPDPRTFEELVGLPSRKDEHPSAATVLAAETASAAEPEVDPPSDVDLGSVPDAPEEAEPTRTAIEVVEAAPVALVEAETVTPVPSNPIRAGKASAKIEVVPGIHERALPDGRIAFLSDETEGAGDRLKSACDGLGRWNPRYRNWLTDPDQAAVVRETLLTKHRERSLVAAERSPTAVNQQAREA
;
A
#
# COMPACT_ATOMS: atom_id res chain seq x y z
N MET A 1 7.83 -41.64 -5.80
CA MET A 1 8.23 -40.24 -5.56
C MET A 1 6.97 -39.45 -5.18
N GLY A 2 6.74 -39.19 -3.89
CA GLY A 2 5.49 -38.56 -3.43
C GLY A 2 5.38 -37.10 -3.88
N ARG A 3 4.28 -36.75 -4.56
CA ARG A 3 3.92 -35.35 -4.84
C ARG A 3 3.74 -34.62 -3.50
N ARG A 4 4.69 -33.74 -3.14
CA ARG A 4 4.46 -32.75 -2.10
C ARG A 4 3.35 -31.82 -2.60
N ARG A 5 2.14 -31.99 -2.08
CA ARG A 5 1.11 -30.94 -2.15
C ARG A 5 1.68 -29.76 -1.35
N GLY A 6 2.23 -28.76 -2.06
CA GLY A 6 2.53 -27.47 -1.45
C GLY A 6 1.20 -26.90 -0.97
N GLY A 7 0.98 -26.83 0.33
CA GLY A 7 -0.21 -26.17 0.85
C GLY A 7 -0.07 -24.69 0.52
N SER A 8 -1.01 -24.16 -0.27
CA SER A 8 -1.17 -22.71 -0.41
C SER A 8 -1.30 -22.10 0.98
N ALA A 9 -0.69 -20.94 1.22
CA ALA A 9 -1.16 -20.18 2.38
C ALA A 9 -2.62 -19.85 2.19
N MET A 10 -3.28 -19.81 3.32
CA MET A 10 -4.71 -19.68 3.36
C MET A 10 -4.98 -18.21 3.63
N ILE A 11 -5.16 -17.43 2.57
CA ILE A 11 -5.75 -16.10 2.68
C ILE A 11 -7.22 -16.34 3.01
N VAL A 12 -7.63 -16.03 4.24
CA VAL A 12 -8.98 -16.35 4.74
C VAL A 12 -9.93 -15.16 4.54
N LYS A 13 -9.41 -13.94 4.61
CA LYS A 13 -10.15 -12.73 4.28
C LYS A 13 -9.31 -11.89 3.32
N HIS A 14 -9.78 -11.79 2.07
CA HIS A 14 -9.15 -10.98 1.04
C HIS A 14 -9.28 -9.48 1.35
N THR A 15 -8.36 -8.70 0.81
CA THR A 15 -8.42 -7.24 0.93
C THR A 15 -9.51 -6.65 0.04
N THR A 16 -10.19 -5.61 0.51
CA THR A 16 -11.17 -4.82 -0.25
C THR A 16 -10.57 -3.53 -0.81
N LYS A 17 -9.27 -3.30 -0.60
CA LYS A 17 -8.63 -2.01 -0.90
C LYS A 17 -8.52 -1.70 -2.38
N ALA A 18 -8.57 -2.71 -3.25
CA ALA A 18 -8.63 -2.49 -4.69
C ALA A 18 -9.92 -1.77 -5.10
N ASP A 19 -11.06 -2.25 -4.58
CA ASP A 19 -12.38 -1.67 -4.84
C ASP A 19 -12.50 -0.29 -4.19
N GLU A 20 -12.07 -0.15 -2.93
CA GLU A 20 -12.07 1.15 -2.23
C GLU A 20 -11.23 2.21 -2.99
N CYS A 21 -10.06 1.83 -3.52
CA CYS A 21 -9.26 2.72 -4.38
C CYS A 21 -10.00 3.14 -5.66
N ALA A 22 -10.71 2.20 -6.30
CA ALA A 22 -11.47 2.45 -7.51
C ALA A 22 -12.65 3.40 -7.23
N ASP A 23 -13.38 3.20 -6.14
CA ASP A 23 -14.48 4.05 -5.70
C ASP A 23 -14.01 5.48 -5.44
N PHE A 24 -12.91 5.65 -4.69
CA PHE A 24 -12.34 6.99 -4.48
C PHE A 24 -11.83 7.62 -5.78
N ALA A 25 -11.26 6.83 -6.69
CA ALA A 25 -10.81 7.34 -7.98
C ALA A 25 -11.99 7.84 -8.84
N ALA A 26 -13.08 7.08 -8.90
CA ALA A 26 -14.30 7.46 -9.60
C ALA A 26 -14.94 8.71 -8.98
N PHE A 27 -15.01 8.78 -7.65
CA PHE A 27 -15.53 9.95 -6.93
C PHE A 27 -14.72 11.21 -7.23
N ILE A 28 -13.38 11.13 -7.16
CA ILE A 28 -12.48 12.25 -7.45
C ILE A 28 -12.60 12.70 -8.92
N ALA A 29 -12.86 11.78 -9.85
CA ALA A 29 -13.03 12.09 -11.27
C ALA A 29 -14.40 12.69 -11.61
N SER A 30 -15.35 12.71 -10.67
CA SER A 30 -16.69 13.24 -10.91
C SER A 30 -16.69 14.77 -11.08
N SER A 31 -17.56 15.28 -11.96
CA SER A 31 -17.71 16.72 -12.17
C SER A 31 -18.21 17.48 -10.93
N ALA A 32 -18.89 16.79 -10.01
CA ALA A 32 -19.32 17.34 -8.74
C ALA A 32 -18.15 17.59 -7.77
N PHE A 33 -17.08 16.78 -7.86
CA PHE A 33 -15.96 16.83 -6.93
C PHE A 33 -15.28 18.20 -6.89
N ASP A 34 -15.07 18.83 -8.05
CA ASP A 34 -14.40 20.14 -8.14
C ASP A 34 -15.16 21.25 -7.42
N LYS A 35 -16.48 21.10 -7.27
CA LYS A 35 -17.36 22.05 -6.58
C LYS A 35 -17.47 21.77 -5.07
N MET A 36 -16.90 20.67 -4.58
CA MET A 36 -17.00 20.31 -3.17
C MET A 36 -16.08 21.17 -2.28
N PRO A 37 -16.44 21.36 -0.99
CA PRO A 37 -15.59 22.05 -0.04
C PRO A 37 -14.18 21.47 0.01
N GLU A 38 -13.17 22.32 0.18
CA GLU A 38 -11.76 21.88 0.24
C GLU A 38 -11.53 20.76 1.26
N ARG A 39 -12.19 20.83 2.42
CA ARG A 39 -12.12 19.78 3.46
C ARG A 39 -12.53 18.41 2.93
N VAL A 40 -13.57 18.33 2.11
CA VAL A 40 -14.10 17.07 1.54
C VAL A 40 -13.15 16.56 0.47
N ARG A 41 -12.71 17.43 -0.44
CA ARG A 41 -11.73 17.07 -1.48
C ARG A 41 -10.45 16.52 -0.88
N LYS A 42 -9.91 17.22 0.13
CA LYS A 42 -8.72 16.79 0.88
C LYS A 42 -8.94 15.47 1.61
N ALA A 43 -10.11 15.27 2.24
CA ALA A 43 -10.45 14.00 2.88
C ALA A 43 -10.47 12.85 1.87
N ALA A 44 -11.10 13.02 0.70
CA ALA A 44 -11.14 12.02 -0.36
C ALA A 44 -9.74 11.63 -0.87
N PHE A 45 -8.88 12.63 -1.15
CA PHE A 45 -7.49 12.36 -1.54
C PHE A 45 -6.70 11.62 -0.44
N ASN A 46 -6.88 12.00 0.83
CA ASN A 46 -6.21 11.34 1.94
C ASN A 46 -6.68 9.89 2.10
N ARG A 47 -7.99 9.62 1.97
CA ARG A 47 -8.56 8.28 2.04
C ARG A 47 -8.06 7.40 0.91
N ARG A 48 -8.12 7.91 -0.33
CA ARG A 48 -7.56 7.22 -1.50
C ARG A 48 -6.10 6.85 -1.28
N ARG A 49 -5.28 7.81 -0.83
CA ARG A 49 -3.88 7.54 -0.51
C ARG A 49 -3.71 6.48 0.57
N GLY A 50 -4.53 6.50 1.61
CA GLY A 50 -4.53 5.46 2.65
C GLY A 50 -4.77 4.08 2.04
N ALA A 51 -5.88 3.95 1.31
CA ALA A 51 -6.27 2.71 0.63
C ALA A 51 -5.21 2.21 -0.37
N GLU A 52 -4.56 3.11 -1.11
CA GLU A 52 -3.47 2.76 -2.03
C GLU A 52 -2.25 2.15 -1.29
N GLY A 53 -1.92 2.70 -0.12
CA GLY A 53 -0.84 2.18 0.74
C GLY A 53 -1.18 0.80 1.32
N GLU A 54 -2.40 0.62 1.81
CA GLU A 54 -2.90 -0.67 2.31
C GLU A 54 -2.95 -1.71 1.19
N ARG A 55 -3.46 -1.35 -0.01
CA ARG A 55 -3.48 -2.21 -1.20
C ARG A 55 -2.07 -2.66 -1.62
N SER A 56 -1.12 -1.72 -1.65
CA SER A 56 0.27 -2.04 -1.99
C SER A 56 0.89 -2.99 -0.97
N THR A 57 0.57 -2.84 0.31
CA THR A 57 1.09 -3.70 1.38
C THR A 57 0.44 -5.09 1.32
N ALA A 58 -0.87 -5.17 1.10
CA ALA A 58 -1.59 -6.42 0.86
C ALA A 58 -0.96 -7.21 -0.28
N HIS A 59 -0.64 -6.57 -1.41
CA HIS A 59 0.04 -7.23 -2.54
C HIS A 59 1.40 -7.86 -2.14
N ILE A 60 2.21 -7.16 -1.33
CA ILE A 60 3.50 -7.68 -0.84
C ILE A 60 3.28 -8.91 0.05
N LEU A 61 2.32 -8.82 0.98
CA LEU A 61 2.00 -9.90 1.90
C LEU A 61 1.43 -11.11 1.16
N ASP A 62 0.47 -10.91 0.26
CA ASP A 62 -0.11 -11.98 -0.57
C ASP A 62 0.98 -12.71 -1.34
N ARG A 63 1.88 -11.97 -2.00
CA ARG A 63 2.99 -12.58 -2.74
C ARG A 63 3.92 -13.37 -1.83
N TYR A 64 4.22 -12.87 -0.63
CA TYR A 64 5.11 -13.57 0.30
C TYR A 64 4.44 -14.81 0.91
N PHE A 65 3.15 -14.71 1.23
CA PHE A 65 2.43 -15.75 1.94
C PHE A 65 1.82 -16.79 1.01
N HIS A 66 1.40 -16.51 -0.24
CA HIS A 66 0.56 -17.38 -1.09
C HIS A 66 0.82 -18.91 -1.07
N ASN A 67 2.04 -19.38 -0.82
CA ASN A 67 2.42 -20.80 -0.78
C ASN A 67 2.90 -21.31 0.60
N LYS A 68 2.59 -20.59 1.68
CA LYS A 68 2.99 -20.91 3.07
C LYS A 68 1.83 -21.51 3.86
N ALA A 69 1.65 -22.82 3.74
CA ALA A 69 0.62 -23.60 4.47
C ALA A 69 0.62 -23.44 6.00
N ASP A 70 1.72 -22.95 6.57
CA ASP A 70 1.91 -22.71 8.00
C ASP A 70 1.43 -21.34 8.48
N HIS A 71 0.95 -20.51 7.56
CA HIS A 71 0.46 -19.18 7.83
C HIS A 71 -0.96 -19.00 7.32
N VAL A 72 -1.70 -18.15 8.03
CA VAL A 72 -2.95 -17.56 7.55
C VAL A 72 -2.80 -16.06 7.53
N LEU A 73 -3.33 -15.44 6.46
CA LEU A 73 -3.37 -14.00 6.27
C LEU A 73 -4.84 -13.54 6.22
N LEU A 74 -5.16 -12.49 6.98
CA LEU A 74 -6.47 -11.83 6.98
C LEU A 74 -6.26 -10.33 6.80
N HIS A 75 -7.02 -9.72 5.88
CA HIS A 75 -6.97 -8.29 5.63
C HIS A 75 -8.23 -7.58 6.14
N ASP A 76 -8.12 -6.28 6.41
CA ASP A 76 -9.22 -5.34 6.62
C ASP A 76 -10.20 -5.81 7.71
N LEU A 77 -9.67 -6.28 8.84
CA LEU A 77 -10.49 -6.70 9.98
C LEU A 77 -10.90 -5.48 10.81
N ARG A 78 -12.05 -5.60 11.46
CA ARG A 78 -12.57 -4.59 12.38
C ARG A 78 -13.29 -5.33 13.49
N LEU A 79 -12.75 -5.26 14.70
CA LEU A 79 -13.25 -6.00 15.87
C LEU A 79 -13.73 -5.01 16.92
N ALA A 80 -14.78 -5.38 17.65
CA ALA A 80 -15.19 -4.63 18.84
C ALA A 80 -14.09 -4.70 19.91
N ASP A 81 -13.83 -3.59 20.59
CA ASP A 81 -12.81 -3.51 21.64
C ASP A 81 -13.32 -3.91 23.04
N GLY A 82 -14.63 -4.16 23.16
CA GLY A 82 -15.28 -4.54 24.41
C GLY A 82 -15.74 -3.37 25.28
N ILE A 83 -15.49 -2.13 24.88
CA ILE A 83 -15.90 -0.90 25.60
C ILE A 83 -16.76 0.04 24.74
N GLY A 84 -17.36 -0.48 23.68
CA GLY A 84 -18.28 0.26 22.81
C GLY A 84 -17.60 0.93 21.60
N SER A 85 -16.33 0.64 21.34
CA SER A 85 -15.61 1.10 20.16
C SER A 85 -15.00 -0.09 19.40
N PHE A 86 -14.14 0.19 18.43
CA PHE A 86 -13.62 -0.78 17.48
C PHE A 86 -12.14 -0.57 17.19
N ALA A 87 -11.40 -1.66 17.07
CA ALA A 87 -10.07 -1.69 16.47
C ALA A 87 -10.15 -2.18 15.03
N GLN A 88 -9.66 -1.36 14.11
CA GLN A 88 -9.37 -1.78 12.74
C GLN A 88 -7.97 -2.40 12.69
N PHE A 89 -7.81 -3.44 11.88
CA PHE A 89 -6.54 -4.09 11.59
C PHE A 89 -6.39 -4.14 10.07
N ASP A 90 -5.36 -3.49 9.54
CA ASP A 90 -5.14 -3.51 8.10
C ASP A 90 -4.79 -4.93 7.67
N HIS A 91 -3.82 -5.57 8.33
CA HIS A 91 -3.51 -6.98 8.10
C HIS A 91 -3.17 -7.74 9.39
N VAL A 92 -3.58 -9.02 9.45
CA VAL A 92 -3.27 -9.96 10.53
C VAL A 92 -2.64 -11.22 9.94
N ILE A 93 -1.50 -11.64 10.49
CA ILE A 93 -0.82 -12.89 10.16
C ILE A 93 -0.89 -13.82 11.36
N LEU A 94 -1.38 -15.04 11.16
CA LEU A 94 -1.35 -16.11 12.15
C LEU A 94 -0.36 -17.18 11.71
N SER A 95 0.61 -17.51 12.55
CA SER A 95 1.61 -18.55 12.28
C SER A 95 1.48 -19.72 13.24
N ARG A 96 1.24 -20.92 12.70
CA ARG A 96 1.00 -22.13 13.52
C ARG A 96 2.26 -22.65 14.21
N LEU A 97 3.41 -22.55 13.55
CA LEU A 97 4.63 -23.25 13.98
C LEU A 97 5.44 -22.38 14.94
N SER A 98 5.47 -21.07 14.73
CA SER A 98 6.03 -20.11 15.69
C SER A 98 5.04 -19.74 16.80
N ARG A 99 3.76 -20.14 16.69
CA ARG A 99 2.67 -19.85 17.64
C ARG A 99 2.57 -18.34 17.88
N THR A 100 2.59 -17.57 16.79
CA THR A 100 2.58 -16.10 16.83
C THR A 100 1.43 -15.51 16.04
N ALA A 101 0.85 -14.44 16.56
CA ALA A 101 -0.06 -13.55 15.83
C ALA A 101 0.63 -12.19 15.60
N SER A 102 0.55 -11.65 14.39
CA SER A 102 1.16 -10.38 14.03
C SER A 102 0.12 -9.45 13.44
N ILE A 103 0.08 -8.21 13.91
CA ILE A 103 -0.71 -7.12 13.34
C ILE A 103 0.22 -6.25 12.51
N ILE A 104 -0.28 -5.81 11.36
CA ILE A 104 0.41 -4.92 10.45
C ILE A 104 -0.48 -3.71 10.26
N GLU A 105 -0.01 -2.58 10.77
CA GLU A 105 -0.62 -1.25 10.63
C GLU A 105 0.10 -0.50 9.51
N VAL A 106 -0.63 0.02 8.53
CA VAL A 106 -0.07 0.70 7.36
C VAL A 106 -0.19 2.21 7.52
N LYS A 107 0.93 2.92 7.36
CA LYS A 107 0.97 4.39 7.38
C LYS A 107 1.61 4.95 6.12
N ASN A 108 0.82 5.63 5.29
CA ASN A 108 1.28 6.15 4.00
C ASN A 108 1.88 7.58 4.06
N TYR A 109 2.99 7.75 4.79
CA TYR A 109 3.72 9.02 4.84
C TYR A 109 4.79 9.10 3.73
N SER A 110 4.84 10.21 2.99
CA SER A 110 5.86 10.46 1.95
C SER A 110 7.03 11.35 2.43
N GLY A 111 7.05 11.69 3.73
CA GLY A 111 8.03 12.60 4.32
C GLY A 111 9.12 11.89 5.12
N ARG A 112 9.82 12.65 5.97
CA ARG A 112 10.69 12.11 7.01
C ARG A 112 9.96 12.04 8.34
N LEU A 113 9.79 10.84 8.86
CA LEU A 113 9.19 10.55 10.16
C LEU A 113 10.23 10.77 11.26
N SER A 114 9.84 11.48 12.33
CA SER A 114 10.66 11.71 13.51
C SER A 114 9.78 11.83 14.77
N LYS A 115 10.40 11.94 15.93
CA LYS A 115 9.72 12.22 17.20
C LYS A 115 10.61 13.05 18.13
N ASN A 116 10.01 13.70 19.12
CA ASN A 116 10.75 14.39 20.18
C ASN A 116 10.95 13.51 21.42
N GLU A 117 11.53 14.10 22.47
CA GLU A 117 11.84 13.44 23.75
C GLU A 117 10.58 13.06 24.53
N HIS A 118 9.46 13.75 24.31
CA HIS A 118 8.15 13.46 24.89
C HIS A 118 7.35 12.41 24.10
N ASN A 119 7.97 11.76 23.11
CA ASN A 119 7.32 10.76 22.26
C ASN A 119 6.18 11.33 21.38
N GLU A 120 6.24 12.63 21.08
CA GLU A 120 5.34 13.30 20.13
C GLU A 120 5.89 13.12 18.72
N TRP A 121 5.05 12.63 17.81
CA TRP A 121 5.47 12.22 16.48
C TRP A 121 5.18 13.28 15.43
N VAL A 122 6.12 13.43 14.50
CA VAL A 122 6.03 14.42 13.44
C VAL A 122 6.48 13.86 12.09
N VAL A 123 5.93 14.44 11.02
CA VAL A 123 6.38 14.17 9.64
C VAL A 123 6.85 15.47 8.98
N TRP A 124 8.07 15.44 8.45
CA TRP A 124 8.67 16.51 7.67
C TRP A 124 8.41 16.31 6.18
N TYR A 125 7.77 17.28 5.54
CA TYR A 125 7.52 17.31 4.10
C TYR A 125 8.39 18.40 3.45
N GLY A 126 9.68 18.08 3.24
CA GLY A 126 10.67 19.04 2.76
C GLY A 126 11.10 20.04 3.84
N GLN A 127 11.43 21.28 3.45
CA GLN A 127 11.86 22.36 4.37
C GLN A 127 10.71 23.06 5.10
N ARG A 128 9.47 22.56 4.96
CA ARG A 128 8.30 23.14 5.62
C ARG A 128 8.27 22.77 7.10
N ARG A 129 7.46 23.50 7.87
CA ARG A 129 7.14 23.16 9.26
C ARG A 129 6.67 21.69 9.34
N PRO A 130 7.17 20.89 10.29
CA PRO A 130 6.70 19.52 10.47
C PRO A 130 5.21 19.52 10.80
N LYS A 131 4.54 18.42 10.44
CA LYS A 131 3.16 18.18 10.83
C LYS A 131 3.13 17.17 11.95
N ASP A 132 2.42 17.50 13.02
CA ASP A 132 2.16 16.58 14.11
C ASP A 132 1.26 15.45 13.61
N ILE A 133 1.57 14.23 14.06
CA ILE A 133 0.80 13.04 13.76
C ILE A 133 0.55 12.25 15.05
N PRO A 134 -0.52 11.46 15.11
CA PRO A 134 -0.69 10.48 16.19
C PRO A 134 0.50 9.52 16.24
N ASN A 135 0.85 9.07 17.44
CA ASN A 135 1.88 8.06 17.62
C ASN A 135 1.45 6.74 16.95
N PRO A 136 2.12 6.31 15.86
CA PRO A 136 1.70 5.14 15.12
C PRO A 136 2.00 3.83 15.87
N ILE A 137 3.03 3.81 16.72
CA ILE A 137 3.38 2.65 17.54
C ILE A 137 2.31 2.42 18.60
N GLU A 138 1.91 3.47 19.32
CA GLU A 138 0.86 3.36 20.35
C GLU A 138 -0.49 2.98 19.74
N GLN A 139 -0.76 3.39 18.50
CA GLN A 139 -1.95 2.92 17.79
C GLN A 139 -1.90 1.41 17.52
N ALA A 140 -0.76 0.91 17.01
CA ALA A 140 -0.56 -0.51 16.74
C ALA A 140 -0.57 -1.35 18.03
N GLU A 141 -0.04 -0.81 19.13
CA GLU A 141 -0.06 -1.42 20.45
C GLU A 141 -1.49 -1.55 21.01
N ARG A 142 -2.36 -0.55 20.81
CA ARG A 142 -3.78 -0.67 21.19
C ARG A 142 -4.49 -1.77 20.39
N GLN A 143 -4.23 -1.88 19.09
CA GLN A 143 -4.77 -2.98 18.26
C GLN A 143 -4.31 -4.34 18.79
N LYS A 144 -3.04 -4.45 19.20
CA LYS A 144 -2.47 -5.67 19.82
C LYS A 144 -3.26 -6.11 21.04
N GLU A 145 -3.60 -5.18 21.92
CA GLU A 145 -4.38 -5.52 23.11
C GLU A 145 -5.81 -5.98 22.76
N VAL A 146 -6.45 -5.38 21.75
CA VAL A 146 -7.76 -5.86 21.27
C VAL A 146 -7.66 -7.27 20.69
N LEU A 147 -6.65 -7.57 19.87
CA LEU A 147 -6.46 -8.93 19.34
C LEU A 147 -6.17 -9.94 20.45
N ARG A 148 -5.34 -9.58 21.44
CA ARG A 148 -5.07 -10.41 22.63
C ARG A 148 -6.33 -10.70 23.42
N ALA A 149 -7.16 -9.68 23.65
CA ALA A 149 -8.43 -9.83 24.35
C ALA A 149 -9.37 -10.76 23.57
N TRP A 150 -9.47 -10.60 22.25
CA TRP A 150 -10.27 -11.48 21.39
C TRP A 150 -9.77 -12.94 21.44
N LEU A 151 -8.45 -13.16 21.32
CA LEU A 151 -7.84 -14.48 21.40
C LEU A 151 -8.16 -15.16 22.74
N LYS A 152 -8.01 -14.43 23.85
CA LYS A 152 -8.33 -14.94 25.18
C LYS A 152 -9.82 -15.25 25.35
N ALA A 153 -10.71 -14.36 24.91
CA ALA A 153 -12.15 -14.56 24.99
C ALA A 153 -12.61 -15.81 24.21
N CYS A 154 -11.98 -16.07 23.07
CA CYS A 154 -12.26 -17.25 22.25
C CYS A 154 -11.45 -18.51 22.66
N ARG A 155 -10.63 -18.45 23.71
CA ARG A 155 -9.74 -19.52 24.22
C ARG A 155 -8.67 -19.99 23.21
N HIS A 156 -8.15 -19.04 22.43
CA HIS A 156 -7.10 -19.22 21.42
C HIS A 156 -5.74 -18.65 21.84
N ASP A 157 -5.63 -18.11 23.05
CA ASP A 157 -4.40 -17.54 23.61
C ASP A 157 -3.27 -18.58 23.70
N LEU A 158 -3.60 -19.84 24.00
CA LEU A 158 -2.63 -20.94 23.92
C LEU A 158 -2.23 -21.31 22.50
N ALA A 159 -2.98 -20.94 21.47
CA ALA A 159 -2.57 -21.18 20.08
C ALA A 159 -1.52 -20.15 19.62
N PHE A 160 -1.53 -18.96 20.22
CA PHE A 160 -0.67 -17.84 19.85
C PHE A 160 -0.05 -17.19 21.10
N GLU A 161 0.99 -17.83 21.63
CA GLU A 161 1.71 -17.39 22.83
C GLU A 161 2.30 -15.98 22.71
N LYS A 162 2.64 -15.58 21.48
CA LYS A 162 3.22 -14.25 21.20
C LYS A 162 2.33 -13.49 20.24
N VAL A 163 1.95 -12.28 20.65
CA VAL A 163 1.27 -11.32 19.79
C VAL A 163 2.13 -10.06 19.70
N ALA A 164 2.37 -9.58 18.47
CA ALA A 164 3.10 -8.35 18.20
C ALA A 164 2.38 -7.50 17.15
N ALA A 165 2.64 -6.19 17.17
CA ALA A 165 2.16 -5.26 16.17
C ALA A 165 3.33 -4.53 15.51
N PHE A 166 3.21 -4.32 14.22
CA PHE A 166 4.23 -3.73 13.36
C PHE A 166 3.62 -2.59 12.58
N VAL A 167 4.34 -1.47 12.50
CA VAL A 167 3.97 -0.35 11.63
C VAL A 167 4.78 -0.45 10.34
N ILE A 168 4.09 -0.48 9.21
CA ILE A 168 4.69 -0.43 7.89
C ILE A 168 4.51 0.97 7.29
N ILE A 169 5.57 1.48 6.69
CA ILE A 169 5.56 2.73 5.92
C ILE A 169 6.06 2.51 4.49
N PRO A 170 5.73 3.39 3.54
CA PRO A 170 6.27 3.36 2.19
C PRO A 170 7.81 3.33 2.12
N PRO A 171 8.39 2.69 1.10
CA PRO A 171 9.85 2.65 0.91
C PRO A 171 10.52 4.03 0.75
N ASP A 172 9.80 5.00 0.19
CA ASP A 172 10.26 6.38 -0.02
C ASP A 172 10.17 7.24 1.26
N CYS A 173 9.45 6.80 2.29
CA CYS A 173 9.45 7.46 3.59
C CYS A 173 10.82 7.35 4.26
N SER A 174 11.35 8.45 4.80
CA SER A 174 12.57 8.43 5.60
C SER A 174 12.24 8.25 7.09
N ILE A 175 12.95 7.38 7.80
CA ILE A 175 12.80 7.20 9.25
C ILE A 175 14.02 7.81 9.93
N ASP A 176 13.80 8.81 10.78
CA ASP A 176 14.86 9.34 11.63
C ASP A 176 15.20 8.37 12.77
N ARG A 177 16.05 7.39 12.47
CA ARG A 177 16.48 6.38 13.45
C ARG A 177 17.25 6.96 14.63
N SER A 178 17.85 8.15 14.50
CA SER A 178 18.52 8.82 15.62
C SER A 178 17.54 9.30 16.70
N LYS A 179 16.30 9.60 16.31
CA LYS A 179 15.23 10.05 17.21
C LYS A 179 14.23 8.96 17.56
N ILE A 180 13.87 8.13 16.59
CA ILE A 180 12.89 7.05 16.76
C ILE A 180 13.51 5.84 17.47
N GLY A 181 14.81 5.60 17.27
CA GLY A 181 15.49 4.40 17.75
C GLY A 181 15.36 3.22 16.77
N ALA A 182 16.28 2.27 16.91
CA ALA A 182 16.35 1.09 16.05
C ALA A 182 15.36 -0.03 16.45
N ASN A 183 14.92 -0.05 17.72
CA ASN A 183 14.17 -1.17 18.28
C ASN A 183 12.65 -1.05 18.17
N LEU A 184 12.13 0.12 17.77
CA LEU A 184 10.68 0.28 17.59
C LEU A 184 10.23 -0.48 16.33
N PRO A 185 9.09 -1.20 16.39
CA PRO A 185 8.62 -2.09 15.32
C PRO A 185 7.98 -1.31 14.16
N ILE A 186 8.72 -0.35 13.62
CA ILE A 186 8.36 0.44 12.44
C ILE A 186 9.37 0.22 11.33
N TYR A 187 8.89 -0.20 10.16
CA TYR A 187 9.72 -0.63 9.05
C TYR A 187 9.20 -0.09 7.74
N LYS A 188 10.11 0.20 6.81
CA LYS A 188 9.74 0.38 5.42
C LYS A 188 9.20 -0.94 4.86
N ALA A 189 8.22 -0.87 3.97
CA ALA A 189 7.53 -2.04 3.43
C ALA A 189 8.47 -3.09 2.81
N ASP A 190 9.52 -2.64 2.13
CA ASP A 190 10.56 -3.48 1.51
C ASP A 190 11.45 -4.22 2.53
N ASN A 191 11.52 -3.73 3.78
CA ASN A 191 12.31 -4.33 4.86
C ASN A 191 11.46 -5.14 5.84
N PHE A 192 10.13 -5.01 5.79
CA PHE A 192 9.22 -5.60 6.76
C PHE A 192 9.36 -7.12 6.87
N ILE A 193 9.38 -7.84 5.74
CA ILE A 193 9.40 -9.31 5.75
C ILE A 193 10.62 -9.86 6.49
N ALA A 194 11.79 -9.23 6.32
CA ALA A 194 13.01 -9.64 7.01
C ALA A 194 12.87 -9.42 8.54
N ALA A 195 12.38 -8.25 8.95
CA ALA A 195 12.16 -7.94 10.36
C ALA A 195 11.09 -8.83 11.01
N TRP A 196 9.98 -9.08 10.32
CA TRP A 196 8.91 -9.95 10.81
C TRP A 196 9.36 -11.41 10.94
N ALA A 197 10.24 -11.89 10.07
CA ALA A 197 10.72 -13.28 10.12
C ALA A 197 11.48 -13.61 11.41
N GLU A 198 12.08 -12.63 12.08
CA GLU A 198 12.71 -12.82 13.41
C GLU A 198 11.67 -13.12 14.50
N PHE A 199 10.44 -12.62 14.34
CA PHE A 199 9.34 -12.82 15.27
C PHE A 199 8.45 -14.01 14.91
N GLY A 200 7.88 -13.99 13.70
CA GLY A 200 6.86 -14.93 13.24
C GLY A 200 7.37 -15.99 12.25
N GLY A 201 8.64 -15.89 11.85
CA GLY A 201 9.26 -16.87 10.97
C GLY A 201 9.58 -18.18 11.71
N VAL A 202 9.79 -19.23 10.92
CA VAL A 202 10.06 -20.57 11.44
C VAL A 202 11.39 -21.06 10.86
N SER A 203 12.41 -21.16 11.71
CA SER A 203 13.70 -21.73 11.31
C SER A 203 13.54 -23.21 10.92
N PRO A 204 14.38 -23.76 10.01
CA PRO A 204 14.32 -25.17 9.64
C PRO A 204 14.41 -26.12 10.84
N PHE A 205 15.26 -25.79 11.82
CA PHE A 205 15.39 -26.55 13.06
C PHE A 205 14.15 -26.41 13.95
N GLY A 206 13.58 -25.20 14.05
CA GLY A 206 12.34 -24.94 14.80
C GLY A 206 11.13 -25.73 14.29
N ARG A 207 11.06 -26.07 13.00
CA ARG A 207 9.98 -26.92 12.45
C ARG A 207 10.02 -28.35 12.98
N LEU A 208 11.20 -28.87 13.30
CA LEU A 208 11.37 -30.26 13.73
C LEU A 208 10.88 -30.49 15.18
N PHE A 209 10.89 -29.44 16.01
CA PHE A 209 10.60 -29.53 17.45
C PHE A 209 9.34 -28.76 17.87
N SER A 210 8.62 -28.13 16.93
CA SER A 210 7.43 -27.33 17.26
C SER A 210 6.20 -28.22 17.52
N SER A 211 5.63 -28.09 18.72
CA SER A 211 4.28 -28.55 19.08
C SER A 211 3.19 -27.58 18.60
N GLY A 212 3.39 -26.98 17.42
CA GLY A 212 2.54 -25.93 16.86
C GLY A 212 1.04 -26.27 16.85
N VAL A 213 0.20 -25.24 16.69
CA VAL A 213 -1.27 -25.36 16.53
C VAL A 213 -1.58 -26.41 15.46
N ALA A 214 -2.65 -27.21 15.43
CA ALA A 214 -2.93 -28.10 14.27
C ALA A 214 -3.45 -27.31 13.03
N ALA A 215 -3.27 -27.80 11.79
CA ALA A 215 -3.59 -26.99 10.59
C ALA A 215 -5.09 -26.69 10.48
N LYS A 216 -5.91 -27.71 10.78
CA LYS A 216 -7.36 -27.57 10.89
C LYS A 216 -7.75 -26.57 11.98
N SER A 217 -7.07 -26.59 13.13
CA SER A 217 -7.30 -25.62 14.22
C SER A 217 -6.92 -24.20 13.81
N LEU A 218 -5.76 -24.00 13.14
CA LEU A 218 -5.37 -22.70 12.61
C LEU A 218 -6.46 -22.12 11.69
N MET A 219 -6.96 -22.93 10.76
CA MET A 219 -8.03 -22.53 9.85
C MET A 219 -9.32 -22.19 10.60
N ALA A 220 -9.74 -23.03 11.55
CA ALA A 220 -10.95 -22.78 12.35
C ALA A 220 -10.85 -21.46 13.14
N ILE A 221 -9.69 -21.19 13.75
CA ILE A 221 -9.45 -19.93 14.47
C ILE A 221 -9.51 -18.74 13.52
N ALA A 222 -8.87 -18.84 12.35
CA ALA A 222 -8.89 -17.78 11.36
C ALA A 222 -10.30 -17.50 10.81
N GLN A 223 -11.09 -18.55 10.55
CA GLN A 223 -12.48 -18.40 10.12
C GLN A 223 -13.33 -17.73 11.20
N GLN A 224 -13.13 -18.09 12.47
CA GLN A 224 -13.83 -17.44 13.59
C GLN A 224 -13.41 -15.96 13.73
N LEU A 225 -12.12 -15.65 13.52
CA LEU A 225 -11.62 -14.27 13.52
C LEU A 225 -12.23 -13.46 12.37
N ALA A 226 -12.28 -14.03 11.17
CA ALA A 226 -12.95 -13.41 10.02
C ALA A 226 -14.44 -13.18 10.27
N ALA A 227 -15.14 -14.15 10.87
CA ALA A 227 -16.55 -14.04 11.21
C ALA A 227 -16.83 -13.01 12.32
N SER A 228 -15.82 -12.66 13.13
CA SER A 228 -15.92 -11.61 14.15
C SER A 228 -15.77 -10.20 13.58
N HIS A 229 -15.47 -10.07 12.28
CA HIS A 229 -15.39 -8.78 11.60
C HIS A 229 -16.74 -8.06 11.61
N GLN A 230 -16.73 -6.80 12.01
CA GLN A 230 -17.88 -5.91 11.93
C GLN A 230 -17.56 -4.76 10.97
N PRO A 231 -18.16 -4.75 9.77
CA PRO A 231 -17.95 -3.69 8.78
C PRO A 231 -18.15 -2.29 9.36
N ASP A 232 -17.45 -1.29 8.81
CA ASP A 232 -17.72 0.10 9.13
C ASP A 232 -19.10 0.48 8.57
N PRO A 233 -20.07 0.91 9.39
CA PRO A 233 -21.41 1.23 8.90
C PRO A 233 -21.45 2.53 8.09
N ARG A 234 -20.37 3.32 8.13
CA ARG A 234 -20.34 4.63 7.46
C ARG A 234 -20.33 4.49 5.96
N THR A 235 -21.12 5.31 5.29
CA THR A 235 -21.09 5.38 3.82
C THR A 235 -19.82 6.07 3.33
N PHE A 236 -19.51 5.86 2.06
CA PHE A 236 -18.42 6.53 1.39
C PHE A 236 -18.46 8.06 1.59
N GLU A 237 -19.63 8.67 1.46
CA GLU A 237 -19.88 10.11 1.63
C GLU A 237 -19.59 10.57 3.06
N GLU A 238 -20.06 9.81 4.05
CA GLU A 238 -19.81 10.10 5.47
C GLU A 238 -18.31 10.01 5.81
N LEU A 239 -17.58 9.08 5.19
CA LEU A 239 -16.13 8.92 5.38
C LEU A 239 -15.33 10.13 4.90
N VAL A 240 -15.85 10.90 3.94
CA VAL A 240 -15.25 12.16 3.44
C VAL A 240 -15.88 13.42 4.06
N GLY A 241 -16.82 13.24 4.99
CA GLY A 241 -17.44 14.32 5.76
C GLY A 241 -18.58 15.05 5.05
N LEU A 242 -19.25 14.36 4.11
CA LEU A 242 -20.55 14.75 3.60
C LEU A 242 -21.67 14.22 4.53
N PRO A 243 -22.81 14.92 4.62
CA PRO A 243 -23.94 14.46 5.42
C PRO A 243 -24.47 13.12 4.89
N SER A 244 -25.07 12.33 5.78
CA SER A 244 -25.71 11.09 5.38
C SER A 244 -26.89 11.41 4.48
N ARG A 245 -27.07 10.67 3.38
CA ARG A 245 -28.32 10.73 2.61
C ARG A 245 -29.55 10.30 3.43
N LYS A 246 -29.34 9.62 4.57
CA LYS A 246 -30.42 9.32 5.53
C LYS A 246 -31.02 10.56 6.19
N ASP A 247 -30.32 11.70 6.14
CA ASP A 247 -30.77 12.98 6.70
C ASP A 247 -31.56 13.84 5.69
N GLU A 248 -31.68 13.41 4.42
CA GLU A 248 -32.33 14.18 3.34
C GLU A 248 -33.78 13.79 3.05
N HIS A 249 -34.38 12.87 3.81
CA HIS A 249 -35.84 12.81 3.83
C HIS A 249 -36.36 13.88 4.80
N PRO A 250 -37.01 14.96 4.34
CA PRO A 250 -37.87 15.70 5.24
C PRO A 250 -38.84 14.69 5.82
N SER A 251 -38.86 14.57 7.15
CA SER A 251 -39.98 13.94 7.85
C SER A 251 -41.27 14.45 7.21
N ALA A 252 -42.24 13.58 6.97
CA ALA A 252 -43.53 13.96 6.40
C ALA A 252 -44.19 15.14 7.15
N ALA A 253 -43.76 15.42 8.38
CA ALA A 253 -44.11 16.60 9.16
C ALA A 253 -43.64 17.95 8.56
N THR A 254 -42.52 18.01 7.83
CA THR A 254 -42.01 19.27 7.24
C THR A 254 -42.69 19.61 5.92
N VAL A 255 -43.17 18.60 5.17
CA VAL A 255 -43.92 18.83 3.92
C VAL A 255 -45.32 19.36 4.24
N LEU A 256 -45.97 18.83 5.29
CA LEU A 256 -47.26 19.33 5.78
C LEU A 256 -47.21 20.74 6.39
N ALA A 257 -46.06 21.19 6.91
CA ALA A 257 -45.88 22.53 7.47
C ALA A 257 -45.63 23.61 6.39
N ALA A 258 -45.07 23.24 5.24
CA ALA A 258 -44.86 24.18 4.12
C ALA A 258 -46.13 24.38 3.28
N GLU A 259 -47.02 23.39 3.24
CA GLU A 259 -48.31 23.47 2.52
C GLU A 259 -49.41 24.17 3.34
N THR A 260 -49.25 24.27 4.67
CA THR A 260 -50.18 24.99 5.56
C THR A 260 -49.84 26.47 5.76
N ALA A 261 -48.69 26.94 5.28
CA ALA A 261 -48.28 28.35 5.42
C ALA A 261 -48.57 29.21 4.17
N SER A 262 -49.10 28.62 3.09
CA SER A 262 -49.39 29.29 1.81
C SER A 262 -50.88 29.22 1.43
N ALA A 263 -51.77 29.34 2.41
CA ALA A 263 -53.19 29.55 2.17
C ALA A 263 -53.78 30.39 3.32
N ALA A 264 -53.48 31.69 3.31
CA ALA A 264 -54.14 32.68 4.14
C ALA A 264 -54.52 33.87 3.26
N GLU A 265 -55.77 33.89 2.79
CA GLU A 265 -56.48 35.11 2.37
C GLU A 265 -57.70 35.33 3.28
N PRO A 266 -58.16 36.57 3.46
CA PRO A 266 -58.79 37.03 4.70
C PRO A 266 -60.31 36.84 4.77
N GLU A 267 -60.77 36.92 6.02
CA GLU A 267 -62.11 36.69 6.60
C GLU A 267 -63.31 37.36 5.91
N VAL A 268 -64.45 36.64 5.90
CA VAL A 268 -65.82 37.20 6.03
C VAL A 268 -66.69 36.24 6.87
N ASP A 269 -67.52 36.84 7.73
CA ASP A 269 -68.39 36.35 8.83
C ASP A 269 -69.35 35.14 8.60
N PRO A 270 -69.90 34.51 9.69
CA PRO A 270 -70.75 33.30 9.70
C PRO A 270 -72.27 33.67 9.76
N PRO A 271 -73.24 32.77 10.05
CA PRO A 271 -73.27 31.30 10.18
C PRO A 271 -74.41 30.62 9.37
N SER A 272 -74.45 29.28 9.29
CA SER A 272 -75.66 28.48 9.59
C SER A 272 -75.52 27.00 9.19
N ASP A 273 -75.95 26.15 10.12
CA ASP A 273 -76.72 24.92 9.91
C ASP A 273 -76.02 23.62 9.44
N VAL A 274 -76.11 22.65 10.37
CA VAL A 274 -76.47 21.21 10.26
C VAL A 274 -76.09 20.46 8.97
N ASP A 275 -75.53 19.24 9.00
CA ASP A 275 -76.19 18.04 9.51
C ASP A 275 -75.24 16.82 9.49
N LEU A 276 -75.68 15.80 10.22
CA LEU A 276 -75.13 14.51 10.62
C LEU A 276 -74.78 13.51 9.50
N GLY A 277 -73.92 12.56 9.90
CA GLY A 277 -73.76 11.22 9.33
C GLY A 277 -72.51 11.08 8.46
N SER A 278 -71.78 9.97 8.42
CA SER A 278 -71.81 8.70 9.15
C SER A 278 -70.56 7.94 8.67
N VAL A 279 -69.82 7.34 9.61
CA VAL A 279 -68.87 6.21 9.40
C VAL A 279 -69.71 5.02 8.84
N PRO A 280 -69.24 4.00 8.09
CA PRO A 280 -67.94 3.29 8.19
C PRO A 280 -67.41 2.83 6.79
N ASP A 281 -66.47 1.91 6.54
CA ASP A 281 -65.85 0.81 7.26
C ASP A 281 -64.60 0.37 6.46
N ALA A 282 -63.64 -0.29 7.11
CA ALA A 282 -62.59 -1.09 6.45
C ALA A 282 -63.19 -2.41 5.90
N PRO A 283 -62.51 -3.18 5.01
CA PRO A 283 -61.45 -4.14 5.41
C PRO A 283 -60.29 -4.23 4.38
N GLU A 284 -59.04 -4.49 4.79
CA GLU A 284 -58.38 -5.78 5.11
C GLU A 284 -57.86 -6.57 3.87
N GLU A 285 -56.53 -6.75 3.89
CA GLU A 285 -55.66 -7.82 3.35
C GLU A 285 -55.76 -8.34 1.90
N ALA A 286 -54.58 -8.37 1.24
CA ALA A 286 -54.02 -9.58 0.61
C ALA A 286 -52.57 -9.35 0.12
N GLU A 287 -51.63 -10.21 0.53
CA GLU A 287 -50.36 -10.46 -0.19
C GLU A 287 -50.63 -11.16 -1.54
N PRO A 288 -49.68 -11.15 -2.50
CA PRO A 288 -48.93 -12.40 -2.70
C PRO A 288 -47.47 -12.29 -3.21
N THR A 289 -46.67 -13.24 -2.72
CA THR A 289 -45.86 -14.25 -3.44
C THR A 289 -44.79 -13.84 -4.48
N ARG A 290 -43.62 -14.43 -4.21
CA ARG A 290 -42.35 -14.49 -4.96
C ARG A 290 -42.43 -15.27 -6.27
N THR A 291 -41.62 -14.87 -7.26
CA THR A 291 -41.16 -15.76 -8.34
C THR A 291 -39.66 -15.58 -8.58
N ALA A 292 -38.92 -16.68 -8.50
CA ALA A 292 -37.50 -16.79 -8.83
C ALA A 292 -37.32 -17.02 -10.34
N ILE A 293 -36.22 -16.50 -10.90
CA ILE A 293 -35.79 -16.80 -12.27
C ILE A 293 -34.43 -17.50 -12.21
N GLU A 294 -34.40 -18.65 -12.86
CA GLU A 294 -33.29 -19.57 -13.08
C GLU A 294 -32.56 -19.17 -14.38
N VAL A 295 -31.23 -19.18 -14.41
CA VAL A 295 -30.44 -19.04 -15.64
C VAL A 295 -29.34 -20.10 -15.68
N VAL A 296 -29.21 -20.69 -16.87
CA VAL A 296 -28.69 -22.01 -17.22
C VAL A 296 -27.16 -22.01 -17.41
N GLU A 297 -26.55 -23.12 -16.99
CA GLU A 297 -25.15 -23.51 -17.11
C GLU A 297 -24.80 -24.05 -18.51
N ALA A 298 -23.62 -23.73 -19.05
CA ALA A 298 -23.07 -24.35 -20.26
C ALA A 298 -21.57 -24.67 -20.08
N ALA A 299 -21.19 -25.90 -20.42
CA ALA A 299 -19.85 -26.48 -20.32
C ALA A 299 -19.21 -26.68 -21.73
N PRO A 300 -17.98 -27.23 -21.89
CA PRO A 300 -16.83 -26.49 -22.41
C PRO A 300 -16.29 -26.98 -23.77
N VAL A 301 -15.41 -26.19 -24.40
CA VAL A 301 -14.70 -26.53 -25.66
C VAL A 301 -13.19 -26.63 -25.42
N ALA A 302 -12.54 -27.56 -26.13
CA ALA A 302 -11.19 -28.07 -25.92
C ALA A 302 -10.04 -27.32 -26.65
N LEU A 303 -8.87 -27.35 -25.99
CA LEU A 303 -7.45 -27.40 -26.40
C LEU A 303 -6.97 -26.85 -27.77
N VAL A 304 -5.97 -25.97 -27.69
CA VAL A 304 -4.89 -25.83 -28.68
C VAL A 304 -3.55 -25.59 -27.96
N GLU A 305 -2.52 -26.36 -28.31
CA GLU A 305 -1.15 -26.28 -27.79
C GLU A 305 -0.38 -25.07 -28.34
N ALA A 306 0.41 -24.42 -27.49
CA ALA A 306 1.49 -23.52 -27.90
C ALA A 306 2.64 -23.57 -26.89
N GLU A 307 3.77 -24.13 -27.31
CA GLU A 307 5.06 -24.03 -26.63
C GLU A 307 5.63 -22.61 -26.79
N THR A 308 5.93 -21.91 -25.68
CA THR A 308 6.97 -20.86 -25.66
C THR A 308 7.51 -20.64 -24.24
N VAL A 309 8.72 -21.16 -24.03
CA VAL A 309 9.87 -20.67 -23.24
C VAL A 309 9.60 -19.67 -22.08
N THR A 310 9.80 -20.14 -20.85
CA THR A 310 9.97 -19.28 -19.65
C THR A 310 11.41 -18.78 -19.51
N PRO A 311 11.68 -17.48 -19.26
CA PRO A 311 12.99 -17.04 -18.79
C PRO A 311 13.08 -17.23 -17.27
N VAL A 312 14.08 -17.99 -16.83
CA VAL A 312 14.45 -18.16 -15.43
C VAL A 312 15.32 -16.96 -15.01
N PRO A 313 15.06 -16.25 -13.89
CA PRO A 313 16.06 -15.36 -13.33
C PRO A 313 17.09 -16.20 -12.56
N SER A 314 18.14 -16.64 -13.25
CA SER A 314 19.32 -17.23 -12.64
C SER A 314 20.23 -16.12 -12.10
N ASN A 315 20.39 -16.04 -10.78
CA ASN A 315 21.47 -15.24 -10.20
C ASN A 315 22.29 -16.11 -9.23
N PRO A 316 23.22 -16.94 -9.73
CA PRO A 316 24.23 -17.55 -8.88
C PRO A 316 25.31 -16.49 -8.59
N ILE A 317 25.46 -16.09 -7.33
CA ILE A 317 26.59 -15.27 -6.88
C ILE A 317 27.87 -16.11 -7.07
N ARG A 318 28.63 -15.85 -8.14
CA ARG A 318 29.99 -16.39 -8.30
C ARG A 318 30.95 -15.61 -7.40
N ALA A 319 31.66 -16.33 -6.53
CA ALA A 319 32.70 -15.77 -5.70
C ALA A 319 33.92 -15.38 -6.56
N GLY A 320 34.29 -14.10 -6.56
CA GLY A 320 35.46 -13.55 -7.24
C GLY A 320 35.70 -12.10 -6.79
N LYS A 321 36.87 -11.52 -7.13
CA LYS A 321 37.16 -10.09 -6.91
C LYS A 321 36.87 -9.31 -8.19
N ALA A 322 36.37 -8.08 -8.06
CA ALA A 322 36.17 -7.19 -9.21
C ALA A 322 37.50 -6.87 -9.91
N SER A 323 37.46 -6.60 -11.21
CA SER A 323 38.64 -6.26 -12.00
C SER A 323 39.24 -4.91 -11.60
N ALA A 324 40.46 -4.64 -12.08
CA ALA A 324 41.06 -3.31 -11.98
C ALA A 324 40.15 -2.24 -12.61
N LYS A 325 40.29 -1.01 -12.12
CA LYS A 325 39.58 0.16 -12.64
C LYS A 325 40.24 0.56 -13.96
N ILE A 326 39.46 0.67 -15.03
CA ILE A 326 39.92 1.11 -16.36
C ILE A 326 39.29 2.47 -16.63
N GLU A 327 40.07 3.44 -17.05
CA GLU A 327 39.54 4.75 -17.46
C GLU A 327 38.99 4.67 -18.90
N VAL A 328 37.77 5.16 -19.10
CA VAL A 328 37.07 5.15 -20.41
C VAL A 328 37.24 6.50 -21.09
N VAL A 329 36.99 7.57 -20.36
CA VAL A 329 37.23 8.97 -20.74
C VAL A 329 37.65 9.73 -19.48
N PRO A 330 38.33 10.90 -19.59
CA PRO A 330 38.78 11.66 -18.43
C PRO A 330 37.70 11.82 -17.35
N GLY A 331 37.99 11.22 -16.20
CA GLY A 331 37.13 11.26 -15.01
C GLY A 331 35.99 10.23 -14.95
N ILE A 332 35.88 9.33 -15.92
CA ILE A 332 34.89 8.25 -15.95
C ILE A 332 35.59 6.92 -16.21
N HIS A 333 35.25 5.94 -15.37
CA HIS A 333 35.94 4.68 -15.29
C HIS A 333 34.97 3.52 -15.23
N GLU A 334 35.46 2.33 -15.56
CA GLU A 334 34.72 1.08 -15.47
C GLU A 334 35.49 -0.03 -14.75
N ARG A 335 34.76 -1.07 -14.33
CA ARG A 335 35.32 -2.36 -13.91
C ARG A 335 34.31 -3.48 -14.08
N ALA A 336 34.80 -4.68 -14.40
CA ALA A 336 34.00 -5.89 -14.42
C ALA A 336 33.81 -6.43 -13.00
N LEU A 337 32.59 -6.86 -12.68
CA LEU A 337 32.22 -7.47 -11.42
C LEU A 337 32.25 -9.00 -11.53
N PRO A 338 32.40 -9.72 -10.39
CA PRO A 338 32.44 -11.19 -10.36
C PRO A 338 31.18 -11.88 -10.89
N ASP A 339 30.05 -11.17 -10.88
CA ASP A 339 28.76 -11.63 -11.39
C ASP A 339 28.58 -11.36 -12.90
N GLY A 340 29.61 -10.86 -13.58
CA GLY A 340 29.62 -10.59 -15.02
C GLY A 340 29.15 -9.19 -15.41
N ARG A 341 28.62 -8.39 -14.48
CA ARG A 341 28.16 -7.02 -14.77
C ARG A 341 29.32 -6.03 -14.87
N ILE A 342 29.11 -4.93 -15.57
CA ILE A 342 30.07 -3.82 -15.66
C ILE A 342 29.61 -2.67 -14.76
N ALA A 343 30.52 -2.15 -13.95
CA ALA A 343 30.28 -1.02 -13.07
C ALA A 343 31.00 0.23 -13.58
N PHE A 344 30.26 1.31 -13.88
CA PHE A 344 30.80 2.61 -14.24
C PHE A 344 30.80 3.59 -13.07
N LEU A 345 31.88 4.34 -12.91
CA LEU A 345 32.10 5.30 -11.83
C LEU A 345 32.68 6.60 -12.37
N SER A 346 32.23 7.74 -11.85
CA SER A 346 32.87 9.03 -12.09
C SER A 346 33.75 9.40 -10.89
N ASP A 347 34.81 10.18 -11.14
CA ASP A 347 35.54 10.88 -10.08
C ASP A 347 34.98 12.30 -9.85
N GLU A 348 35.77 13.14 -9.18
CA GLU A 348 35.42 14.52 -8.84
C GLU A 348 35.66 15.52 -9.99
N THR A 349 36.05 15.04 -11.18
CA THR A 349 36.17 15.89 -12.37
C THR A 349 34.85 16.56 -12.70
N GLU A 350 34.88 17.86 -12.93
CA GLU A 350 33.68 18.67 -13.13
C GLU A 350 32.79 18.11 -14.27
N GLY A 351 31.52 17.89 -13.94
CA GLY A 351 30.51 17.33 -14.82
C GLY A 351 30.69 15.84 -15.19
N ALA A 352 31.67 15.11 -14.64
CA ALA A 352 31.86 13.69 -14.93
C ALA A 352 30.66 12.84 -14.48
N GLY A 353 30.08 13.18 -13.33
CA GLY A 353 28.87 12.52 -12.80
C GLY A 353 27.66 12.70 -13.71
N ASP A 354 27.42 13.91 -14.23
CA ASP A 354 26.28 14.18 -15.11
C ASP A 354 26.45 13.53 -16.49
N ARG A 355 27.67 13.54 -17.03
CA ARG A 355 28.00 12.82 -18.26
C ARG A 355 27.77 11.33 -18.12
N LEU A 356 28.23 10.75 -17.01
CA LEU A 356 28.04 9.33 -16.74
C LEU A 356 26.55 9.01 -16.55
N LYS A 357 25.81 9.81 -15.79
CA LYS A 357 24.36 9.66 -15.62
C LYS A 357 23.64 9.70 -16.95
N SER A 358 23.95 10.66 -17.83
CA SER A 358 23.35 10.76 -19.16
C SER A 358 23.69 9.58 -20.06
N ALA A 359 24.89 9.01 -19.95
CA ALA A 359 25.28 7.85 -20.75
C ALA A 359 24.65 6.53 -20.24
N CYS A 360 24.35 6.42 -18.95
CA CYS A 360 23.73 5.24 -18.36
C CYS A 360 22.20 5.31 -18.27
N ASP A 361 21.57 6.41 -18.67
CA ASP A 361 20.12 6.57 -18.61
C ASP A 361 19.40 5.55 -19.49
N GLY A 362 18.48 4.78 -18.90
CA GLY A 362 17.81 3.65 -19.58
C GLY A 362 18.68 2.41 -19.87
N LEU A 363 20.00 2.49 -19.74
CA LEU A 363 20.95 1.40 -20.06
C LEU A 363 21.58 0.76 -18.81
N GLY A 364 21.50 1.43 -17.66
CA GLY A 364 22.11 0.98 -16.42
C GLY A 364 21.25 1.26 -15.19
N ARG A 365 21.53 0.51 -14.11
CA ARG A 365 20.91 0.69 -12.81
C ARG A 365 21.85 1.39 -11.85
N TRP A 366 21.40 2.51 -11.28
CA TRP A 366 22.16 3.20 -10.22
C TRP A 366 22.24 2.34 -8.95
N ASN A 367 23.44 2.19 -8.42
CA ASN A 367 23.71 1.52 -7.15
C ASN A 367 24.26 2.54 -6.13
N PRO A 368 23.41 3.00 -5.17
CA PRO A 368 23.77 4.06 -4.24
C PRO A 368 24.84 3.64 -3.24
N ARG A 369 25.00 2.34 -2.95
CA ARG A 369 25.97 1.84 -1.97
C ARG A 369 27.41 2.08 -2.39
N TYR A 370 27.69 1.95 -3.69
CA TYR A 370 29.04 2.10 -4.26
C TYR A 370 29.15 3.31 -5.19
N ARG A 371 28.08 4.12 -5.28
CA ARG A 371 28.00 5.31 -6.15
C ARG A 371 28.41 4.99 -7.60
N ASN A 372 27.90 3.88 -8.13
CA ASN A 372 28.23 3.41 -9.47
C ASN A 372 26.97 3.01 -10.26
N TRP A 373 27.09 3.02 -11.59
CA TRP A 373 26.08 2.51 -12.51
C TRP A 373 26.41 1.07 -12.89
N LEU A 374 25.44 0.17 -12.78
CA LEU A 374 25.60 -1.23 -13.14
C LEU A 374 24.90 -1.50 -14.47
N THR A 375 25.60 -2.10 -15.41
CA THR A 375 25.07 -2.49 -16.72
C THR A 375 25.41 -3.96 -17.00
N ASP A 376 24.59 -4.60 -17.83
CA ASP A 376 24.96 -5.87 -18.45
C ASP A 376 26.05 -5.63 -19.53
N PRO A 377 26.83 -6.66 -19.92
CA PRO A 377 27.98 -6.48 -20.82
C PRO A 377 27.66 -5.90 -22.20
N ASP A 378 26.48 -6.24 -22.74
CA ASP A 378 25.95 -5.74 -24.00
C ASP A 378 25.63 -4.24 -23.91
N GLN A 379 24.94 -3.83 -22.85
CA GLN A 379 24.63 -2.42 -22.59
C GLN A 379 25.90 -1.62 -22.27
N ALA A 380 26.89 -2.24 -21.62
CA ALA A 380 28.18 -1.61 -21.32
C ALA A 380 28.92 -1.15 -22.59
N ALA A 381 28.82 -1.90 -23.70
CA ALA A 381 29.43 -1.49 -24.97
C ALA A 381 28.81 -0.19 -25.49
N VAL A 382 27.48 -0.08 -25.44
CA VAL A 382 26.73 1.13 -25.85
C VAL A 382 27.09 2.33 -24.96
N VAL A 383 27.20 2.12 -23.65
CA VAL A 383 27.61 3.18 -22.71
C VAL A 383 29.03 3.68 -23.02
N ARG A 384 29.99 2.78 -23.28
CA ARG A 384 31.37 3.15 -23.66
C ARG A 384 31.40 3.98 -24.93
N GLU A 385 30.71 3.52 -25.98
CA GLU A 385 30.65 4.21 -27.26
C GLU A 385 30.04 5.60 -27.11
N THR A 386 28.93 5.71 -26.37
CA THR A 386 28.28 6.99 -26.07
C THR A 386 29.22 7.96 -25.35
N LEU A 387 29.97 7.48 -24.36
CA LEU A 387 30.94 8.29 -23.61
C LEU A 387 32.09 8.77 -24.51
N LEU A 388 32.63 7.89 -25.35
CA LEU A 388 33.72 8.21 -26.27
C LEU A 388 33.28 9.21 -27.35
N THR A 389 32.10 9.02 -27.95
CA THR A 389 31.55 9.91 -28.98
C THR A 389 31.31 11.30 -28.42
N LYS A 390 30.59 11.42 -27.29
CA LYS A 390 30.33 12.72 -26.64
C LYS A 390 31.62 13.40 -26.17
N HIS A 391 32.65 12.63 -25.79
CA HIS A 391 33.95 13.19 -25.44
C HIS A 391 34.67 13.76 -26.66
N ARG A 392 34.70 13.03 -27.78
CA ARG A 392 35.30 13.52 -29.05
C ARG A 392 34.61 14.79 -29.55
N GLU A 393 33.28 14.83 -29.55
CA GLU A 393 32.50 16.02 -29.91
C GLU A 393 32.86 17.23 -29.04
N ARG A 394 32.95 17.05 -27.72
CA ARG A 394 33.38 18.12 -26.80
C ARG A 394 34.81 18.58 -27.07
N SER A 395 35.72 17.65 -27.35
CA SER A 395 37.12 17.99 -27.63
C SER A 395 37.27 18.75 -28.95
N LEU A 396 36.47 18.42 -29.97
CA LEU A 396 36.42 19.16 -31.24
C LEU A 396 35.85 20.58 -31.04
N VAL A 397 34.74 20.72 -30.32
CA VAL A 397 34.15 22.03 -30.00
C VAL A 397 35.08 22.88 -29.12
N ALA A 398 35.85 22.26 -28.23
CA ALA A 398 36.85 22.96 -27.42
C ALA A 398 38.08 23.40 -28.25
N ALA A 399 38.48 22.59 -29.24
CA ALA A 399 39.56 22.94 -30.17
C ALA A 399 39.16 24.09 -31.12
N GLU A 400 37.91 24.11 -31.61
CA GLU A 400 37.36 25.20 -32.43
C GLU A 400 37.21 26.53 -31.66
N ARG A 401 37.06 26.47 -30.32
CA ARG A 401 36.92 27.63 -29.44
C ARG A 401 38.22 28.14 -28.84
N SER A 402 39.36 27.52 -29.15
CA SER A 402 40.68 27.95 -28.65
C SER A 402 41.36 28.89 -29.66
N PRO A 403 41.68 30.15 -29.30
CA PRO A 403 42.27 31.13 -30.21
C PRO A 403 43.79 30.92 -30.34
N THR A 404 44.22 29.91 -31.10
CA THR A 404 45.64 29.75 -31.47
C THR A 404 45.82 29.26 -32.91
N ALA A 405 45.10 29.88 -33.86
CA ALA A 405 45.38 29.73 -35.29
C ALA A 405 45.06 31.00 -36.10
N VAL A 406 45.28 32.20 -35.53
CA VAL A 406 45.20 33.49 -36.26
C VAL A 406 46.46 34.33 -36.05
N ASN A 407 47.63 33.70 -35.85
CA ASN A 407 48.88 34.50 -35.77
C ASN A 407 50.12 33.81 -36.36
N GLN A 408 50.00 33.35 -37.60
CA GLN A 408 51.17 33.02 -38.44
C GLN A 408 51.04 33.53 -39.89
N GLN A 409 50.25 34.60 -40.11
CA GLN A 409 50.20 35.32 -41.38
C GLN A 409 50.44 36.84 -41.24
N ALA A 410 50.93 37.29 -40.08
CA ALA A 410 51.28 38.70 -39.82
C ALA A 410 52.77 38.89 -39.51
N ARG A 411 53.65 38.11 -40.14
CA ARG A 411 55.12 38.28 -40.07
C ARG A 411 55.87 38.24 -41.41
N GLU A 412 55.17 38.26 -42.55
CA GLU A 412 55.80 38.40 -43.88
C GLU A 412 55.02 39.36 -44.80
N ALA A 413 54.57 40.51 -44.28
CA ALA A 413 54.08 41.62 -45.09
C ALA A 413 54.67 42.94 -44.59
#